data_AF-A0A6G3XAJ7-F1
#
_entry.id   AF-A0A6G3XAJ7-F1
#
_cell.length_a   1.000
_cell.length_b   1.000
_cell.length_c   1.000
_cell.angle_alpha   90.00
_cell.angle_beta   90.00
_cell.angle_gamma   90.00
#
_symmetry.space_group_name_H-M   'P 1'
#
loop_
_entity.id
_entity.type
_entity.pdbx_description
1 polymer ?
#
loop_
_entity_poly.entity_id
_entity_poly.type
_entity_poly.pdbx_seq_one_letter_code
_entity_poly.pdbx_strand_id
1 'polypeptide(L)' 'RERALASFLANMLDDPDLLAAATAGEGSGALLGRAWAETLRHDPPVQIVLRRTRTEVTISGGTLPADAPVACLIGA' A
#
# COMPACT_ATOMS: atom_id res chain seq x y z
N ARG A 1 -7.73 8.39 3.37
CA ARG A 1 -6.97 9.16 2.34
C ARG A 1 -5.91 10.04 2.99
N GLU A 2 -6.25 10.77 4.05
CA GLU A 2 -5.32 11.62 4.81
C GLU A 2 -4.06 10.89 5.29
N ARG A 3 -4.18 9.67 5.84
CA ARG A 3 -3.03 8.88 6.30
C ARG A 3 -2.00 8.57 5.21
N ALA A 4 -2.43 8.37 3.96
CA ALA A 4 -1.50 8.06 2.87
C ALA A 4 -0.63 9.26 2.51
N LEU A 5 -1.24 10.46 2.43
CA LEU A 5 -0.50 11.69 2.19
C LEU A 5 0.40 12.05 3.36
N ALA A 6 -0.07 11.88 4.60
CA ALA A 6 0.72 12.14 5.79
C ALA A 6 1.98 11.24 5.84
N SER A 7 1.82 9.93 5.58
CA SER A 7 2.96 9.00 5.57
C SER A 7 3.91 9.28 4.42
N PHE A 8 3.40 9.66 3.25
CA PHE A 8 4.25 10.07 2.12
C PHE A 8 5.11 11.28 2.47
N LEU A 9 4.50 12.30 3.09
CA LEU A 9 5.24 13.49 3.52
C LEU A 9 6.25 13.15 4.61
N ALA A 10 5.91 12.29 5.58
CA ALA A 10 6.84 11.82 6.60
C ALA A 10 8.06 11.14 5.95
N ASN A 11 7.82 10.17 5.06
CA ASN A 11 8.88 9.44 4.36
C ASN A 11 9.79 10.35 3.53
N MET A 12 9.24 11.41 2.92
CA MET A 12 10.06 12.41 2.20
C MET A 12 10.86 13.30 3.13
N LEU A 13 10.32 13.67 4.29
CA LEU A 13 11.01 14.53 5.24
C LEU A 13 12.09 13.77 6.04
N ASP A 14 11.91 12.46 6.20
CA ASP A 14 12.86 11.58 6.89
C ASP A 14 14.07 11.21 5.98
N ASP A 15 13.94 11.31 4.66
CA ASP A 15 15.02 11.10 3.68
C ASP A 15 15.28 12.38 2.84
N PRO A 16 16.19 13.26 3.29
CA PRO A 16 16.46 14.53 2.61
C PRO A 16 17.10 14.35 1.22
N ASP A 17 17.80 13.25 0.96
CA ASP A 17 18.41 12.97 -0.34
C ASP A 17 17.33 12.60 -1.37
N LEU A 18 16.36 11.79 -0.94
CA LEU A 18 15.20 11.46 -1.76
C LEU A 18 14.33 12.71 -2.05
N LEU A 19 14.13 13.58 -1.07
CA LEU A 19 13.43 14.85 -1.27
C LEU A 19 14.17 15.78 -2.24
N ALA A 20 15.50 15.88 -2.13
CA ALA A 20 16.31 16.65 -3.07
C ALA A 20 16.21 16.08 -4.50
N ALA A 21 16.33 14.76 -4.66
CA ALA A 21 16.20 14.10 -5.95
C ALA A 21 14.78 14.28 -6.54
N ALA A 22 13.74 14.21 -5.71
CA ALA A 22 12.35 14.40 -6.13
C ALA A 22 12.04 15.83 -6.58
N THR A 23 12.86 16.82 -6.20
CA THR A 23 12.66 18.24 -6.53
C THR A 23 13.66 18.79 -7.56
N ALA A 24 14.64 17.99 -8.00
CA ALA A 24 15.74 18.42 -8.89
C ALA A 24 15.34 18.69 -10.36
N GLY A 25 14.10 18.44 -10.77
CA GLY A 25 13.57 18.77 -12.09
C GLY A 25 13.37 17.57 -12.99
N GLU A 26 14.33 17.25 -13.86
CA GLU A 26 14.15 16.19 -14.87
C GLU A 26 14.02 14.81 -14.19
N GLY A 27 12.95 14.09 -14.52
CA GLY A 27 12.64 12.80 -13.88
C GLY A 27 11.92 12.88 -12.52
N SER A 28 11.75 14.06 -11.94
CA SER A 28 11.08 14.27 -10.64
C SER A 28 9.69 13.64 -10.57
N GLY A 29 8.88 13.80 -11.61
CA GLY A 29 7.52 13.22 -11.63
C GLY A 29 7.49 11.69 -11.56
N ALA A 30 8.43 11.02 -12.25
CA ALA A 30 8.56 9.57 -12.21
C ALA A 30 9.05 9.10 -10.84
N LEU A 31 9.97 9.84 -10.21
CA LEU A 31 10.47 9.53 -8.88
C LEU A 31 9.40 9.74 -7.80
N LEU A 32 8.64 10.84 -7.87
CA LEU A 32 7.48 11.09 -7.00
C LEU A 32 6.44 9.98 -7.11
N GLY A 33 6.14 9.52 -8.33
CA GLY A 33 5.23 8.39 -8.55
C GLY A 33 5.73 7.09 -7.90
N ARG A 34 7.04 6.82 -7.98
CA ARG A 34 7.66 5.65 -7.34
C ARG A 34 7.66 5.77 -5.82
N ALA A 35 8.05 6.92 -5.26
CA ALA A 35 8.04 7.18 -3.83
C ALA A 35 6.62 7.10 -3.23
N TRP A 36 5.61 7.52 -3.99
CA TRP A 36 4.21 7.34 -3.63
C TRP A 36 3.81 5.87 -3.59
N ALA A 37 4.15 5.09 -4.63
CA ALA A 37 3.87 3.66 -4.66
C ALA A 37 4.57 2.92 -3.52
N GLU A 38 5.81 3.30 -3.22
CA GLU A 38 6.58 2.72 -2.12
C GLU A 38 6.00 3.07 -0.75
N THR A 39 5.57 4.32 -0.55
CA THR A 39 4.82 4.70 0.65
C THR A 39 3.56 3.85 0.82
N LEU A 40 2.79 3.61 -0.25
CA LEU A 40 1.57 2.79 -0.15
C LEU A 40 1.89 1.33 0.19
N ARG A 41 3.08 0.84 -0.19
CA ARG A 41 3.56 -0.50 0.15
C ARG A 41 4.02 -0.58 1.61
N HIS A 42 4.80 0.41 2.07
CA HIS A 42 5.40 0.45 3.41
C HIS A 42 4.40 0.88 4.50
N ASP A 43 3.62 1.93 4.22
CA ASP A 43 2.64 2.55 5.11
C ASP A 43 1.22 2.46 4.54
N PRO A 44 0.67 1.25 4.34
CA PRO A 44 -0.62 1.11 3.68
C PRO A 44 -1.71 1.78 4.52
N PRO A 45 -2.50 2.69 3.94
CA PRO A 45 -3.59 3.36 4.65
C PRO A 45 -4.73 2.40 5.02
N VAL A 46 -4.73 1.20 4.43
CA VAL A 46 -5.69 0.12 4.69
C VAL A 46 -4.91 -1.16 4.97
N GLN A 47 -5.00 -1.65 6.20
CA GLN A 47 -4.27 -2.84 6.65
C GLN A 47 -5.02 -4.13 6.31
N ILE A 48 -6.35 -4.13 6.50
CA ILE A 48 -7.20 -5.30 6.31
C ILE A 48 -8.41 -4.91 5.47
N VAL A 49 -8.77 -5.79 4.52
CA VAL A 49 -9.98 -5.69 3.74
C VAL A 49 -10.84 -6.92 3.98
N LEU A 50 -12.05 -6.71 4.50
CA LEU A 50 -13.00 -7.79 4.74
C LEU A 50 -13.71 -8.18 3.44
N ARG A 51 -13.83 -9.49 3.25
CA ARG A 51 -14.55 -10.13 2.14
C ARG A 51 -15.39 -11.27 2.67
N ARG A 52 -16.29 -11.76 1.82
CA ARG A 52 -17.06 -12.97 2.04
C ARG A 52 -17.00 -13.82 0.77
N THR A 53 -16.71 -15.10 0.91
CA THR A 53 -16.74 -16.03 -0.23
C THR A 53 -18.18 -16.16 -0.73
N ARG A 54 -18.37 -16.21 -2.05
CA ARG A 54 -19.71 -16.44 -2.64
C ARG A 54 -19.99 -17.93 -2.90
N THR A 55 -18.92 -18.71 -3.00
CA THR A 55 -18.91 -20.14 -3.24
C THR A 55 -17.75 -20.73 -2.45
N GLU A 56 -17.61 -22.05 -2.48
CA GLU A 56 -16.37 -22.68 -2.08
C GLU A 56 -15.18 -22.13 -2.91
N VAL A 57 -14.04 -21.87 -2.27
CA VAL A 57 -12.82 -21.32 -2.90
C VAL A 57 -11.58 -22.04 -2.37
N THR A 58 -10.78 -22.62 -3.28
CA THR A 58 -9.47 -23.18 -2.95
C THR A 58 -8.40 -22.09 -2.91
N ILE A 59 -7.60 -22.07 -1.85
CA ILE A 59 -6.44 -21.21 -1.64
C ILE A 59 -5.24 -22.06 -1.23
N SER A 60 -4.05 -21.47 -1.16
CA SER A 60 -2.81 -22.20 -0.81
C SER A 60 -2.89 -22.92 0.55
N GLY A 61 -3.74 -22.47 1.48
CA GLY A 61 -3.94 -23.06 2.80
C GLY A 61 -5.10 -24.06 2.92
N GLY A 62 -5.75 -24.42 1.81
CA GLY A 62 -6.90 -25.33 1.78
C GLY A 62 -8.14 -24.70 1.15
N THR A 63 -9.31 -25.20 1.50
CA THR A 63 -10.58 -24.78 0.90
C THR A 63 -11.43 -24.00 1.89
N LEU A 64 -11.85 -22.80 1.49
CA LEU A 64 -12.80 -21.98 2.23
C LEU A 64 -14.22 -22.32 1.80
N PRO A 65 -15.18 -22.54 2.71
CA PRO A 65 -16.57 -22.81 2.35
C PRO A 65 -17.25 -21.56 1.77
N ALA A 66 -18.44 -21.75 1.17
CA ALA A 66 -19.30 -20.64 0.76
C ALA A 66 -19.73 -19.78 1.96
N ASP A 67 -19.93 -18.48 1.74
CA ASP A 67 -20.34 -17.46 2.73
C ASP A 67 -19.37 -17.25 3.91
N ALA A 68 -18.16 -17.81 3.83
CA ALA A 68 -17.11 -17.65 4.82
C ALA A 68 -16.60 -16.20 4.87
N PRO A 69 -16.48 -15.58 6.07
CA PRO A 69 -15.80 -14.30 6.22
C PRO A 69 -14.29 -14.46 6.01
N VAL A 70 -13.69 -13.54 5.25
CA VAL A 70 -12.25 -13.55 4.93
C VAL A 70 -11.66 -12.19 5.25
N ALA A 71 -10.60 -12.18 6.06
CA ALA A 71 -9.78 -11.00 6.29
C ALA A 71 -8.56 -11.03 5.37
N CYS A 72 -8.53 -10.15 4.36
CA CYS A 72 -7.39 -10.00 3.48
C CYS A 72 -6.42 -8.98 4.08
N LEU A 73 -5.24 -9.43 4.52
CA LEU A 73 -4.17 -8.53 4.94
C LEU A 73 -3.51 -7.93 3.70
N ILE A 74 -3.53 -6.60 3.59
CA ILE A 74 -2.99 -5.85 2.45
C ILE A 74 -1.62 -5.25 2.79
N GLY A 75 -1.43 -4.85 4.05
CA GLY A 75 -0.15 -4.38 4.56
C GLY A 75 0.65 -5.48 5.22
N ALA A 76 1.96 -5.48 4.97
CA ALA A 76 2.96 -6.33 5.60
C ALA A 76 4.26 -5.55 5.80
#